data_AF-A0A9D4XAH7-F1
#
_entry.id   AF-A0A9D4XAH7-F1
#
_cell.length_a   1.000
_cell.length_b   1.000
_cell.length_c   1.000
_cell.angle_alpha   90.00
_cell.angle_beta   90.00
_cell.angle_gamma   90.00
#
_symmetry.space_group_name_H-M   'P 1'
#
loop_
_entity.id
_entity.type
_entity.pdbx_description
1 polymer ?
#
loop_
_entity_poly.entity_id
_entity_poly.type
_entity_poly.pdbx_seq_one_letter_code
_entity_poly.pdbx_strand_id
1 'polypeptide(L)'
;MNDAGRQQELRVVSTLAPTGGTDIATGLEKRGQGYQSLVPNSIHRCNGEGLNIPVHAFGFGVDHDATLMHSISEIFGGTFSFIEAEEVIQDAFAQCIGGLLSVAVQDLHVEVRCTQSRLQLSSSFNKPP
;
A
#
# COMPACT_ATOMS: atom_id res chain seq x y z
N MET A 1 -3.29 5.46 18.93
CA MET A 1 -2.70 6.75 18.50
C MET A 1 -2.95 7.75 19.60
N ASN A 2 -1.96 8.53 20.02
CA ASN A 2 -2.21 9.68 20.90
C ASN A 2 -2.58 10.91 20.05
N ASP A 3 -3.27 11.89 20.63
CA ASP A 3 -3.75 13.06 19.89
C ASP A 3 -2.62 13.86 19.23
N ALA A 4 -1.43 13.86 19.84
CA ALA A 4 -0.23 14.46 19.29
C ALA A 4 0.24 13.78 17.98
N GLY A 5 0.25 12.44 17.95
CA GLY A 5 0.61 11.67 16.75
C GLY A 5 -0.38 11.89 15.61
N ARG A 6 -1.69 11.86 15.92
CA ARG A 6 -2.75 12.17 14.96
C ARG A 6 -2.60 13.57 14.37
N GLN A 7 -2.29 14.57 15.19
CA GLN A 7 -2.11 15.95 14.71
C GLN A 7 -0.89 16.09 13.78
N GLN A 8 0.17 15.34 14.04
CA GLN A 8 1.36 15.33 13.20
C GLN A 8 1.08 14.67 11.84
N GLU A 9 0.35 13.56 11.81
CA GLU A 9 -0.05 12.89 10.57
C GLU A 9 -0.97 13.77 9.72
N LEU A 10 -1.98 14.41 10.33
CA LEU A 10 -2.87 15.35 9.64
C LEU A 10 -2.11 16.55 9.05
N ARG A 11 -1.05 17.03 9.71
CA ARG A 11 -0.17 18.05 9.13
C ARG A 11 0.52 17.55 7.86
N VAL A 12 1.03 16.31 7.85
CA VAL A 12 1.67 15.75 6.65
C VAL A 12 0.66 15.61 5.52
N VAL A 13 -0.56 15.14 5.81
CA VAL A 13 -1.65 15.08 4.81
C VAL A 13 -1.92 16.45 4.20
N SER A 14 -1.97 17.51 5.02
CA SER A 14 -2.25 18.88 4.54
C SER A 14 -1.16 19.46 3.62
N THR A 15 0.05 18.87 3.63
CA THR A 15 1.15 19.27 2.74
C THR A 15 1.20 18.50 1.42
N LEU A 16 0.38 17.45 1.26
CA LEU A 16 0.34 16.68 0.02
C LEU A 16 -0.25 17.56 -1.09
N ALA A 17 0.54 17.79 -2.13
CA ALA A 17 0.08 18.39 -3.37
C ALA A 17 0.03 17.32 -4.47
N PRO A 18 -1.01 17.30 -5.31
CA PRO A 18 -1.04 16.40 -6.46
C PRO A 18 0.10 16.80 -7.42
N THR A 19 1.09 15.93 -7.57
CA THR A 19 2.26 16.14 -8.46
C THR A 19 2.04 15.60 -9.87
N GLY A 20 0.88 15.02 -10.14
CA GLY A 20 0.48 14.49 -11.44
C GLY A 20 -0.91 13.85 -11.39
N GLY A 21 -1.49 13.60 -12.56
CA GLY A 21 -2.73 12.84 -12.73
C GLY A 21 -2.55 11.84 -13.86
N THR A 22 -3.16 10.66 -13.73
CA THR A 22 -3.24 9.69 -14.82
C THR A 22 -4.70 9.63 -15.26
N ASP A 23 -4.97 9.83 -16.55
CA ASP A 23 -6.32 9.70 -17.09
C ASP A 23 -6.72 8.21 -17.09
N ILE A 24 -7.44 7.82 -16.05
CA ILE A 24 -7.87 6.44 -15.80
C ILE A 24 -8.79 5.94 -16.92
N ALA A 25 -9.54 6.83 -17.60
CA ALA A 25 -10.39 6.45 -18.71
C ALA A 25 -9.56 6.01 -19.92
N THR A 26 -8.50 6.76 -20.27
CA THR A 26 -7.55 6.35 -21.33
C THR A 26 -6.78 5.09 -20.98
N GLY A 27 -6.51 4.89 -19.69
CA GLY A 27 -5.92 3.66 -19.18
C GLY A 27 -6.87 2.47 -19.28
N LEU A 28 -8.15 2.66 -18.99
CA LEU A 28 -9.19 1.63 -19.08
C LEU A 28 -9.39 1.15 -20.52
N GLU A 29 -9.23 2.01 -21.53
CA GLU A 29 -9.29 1.59 -22.95
C GLU A 29 -8.18 0.58 -23.30
N LYS A 30 -7.07 0.59 -22.56
CA LYS A 30 -5.98 -0.38 -22.69
C LYS A 30 -6.20 -1.67 -21.89
N ARG A 31 -7.42 -1.94 -21.39
CA ARG A 31 -7.80 -3.11 -20.56
C ARG A 31 -7.26 -4.45 -21.05
N GLY A 32 -7.01 -4.59 -22.35
CA GLY A 32 -6.41 -5.79 -22.96
C GLY A 32 -4.98 -6.11 -22.53
N GLN A 33 -4.27 -5.18 -21.86
CA GLN A 33 -2.86 -5.34 -21.47
C GLN A 33 -2.62 -5.51 -19.95
N GLY A 34 -3.69 -5.51 -19.14
CA GLY A 34 -3.64 -5.72 -17.68
C GLY A 34 -3.42 -4.42 -16.87
N TYR A 35 -3.97 -4.38 -15.64
CA TYR A 35 -4.00 -3.17 -14.80
C TYR A 35 -2.63 -2.58 -14.44
N GLN A 36 -1.55 -3.35 -14.61
CA GLN A 36 -0.19 -2.83 -14.45
C GLN A 36 0.16 -1.74 -15.45
N SER A 37 -0.46 -1.70 -16.64
CA SER A 37 -0.19 -0.66 -17.63
C SER A 37 -0.74 0.72 -17.24
N LEU A 38 -1.55 0.80 -16.18
CA LEU A 38 -2.11 2.04 -15.64
C LEU A 38 -1.13 2.79 -14.73
N VAL A 39 -0.10 2.10 -14.26
CA VAL A 39 0.89 2.67 -13.37
C VAL A 39 2.05 3.20 -14.20
N PRO A 40 2.51 4.45 -13.96
CA PRO A 40 3.66 5.00 -14.66
C PRO A 40 4.85 4.05 -14.65
N ASN A 41 5.56 3.95 -15.80
CA ASN A 41 6.71 3.07 -15.93
C ASN A 41 7.83 3.35 -14.90
N SER A 42 7.87 4.56 -14.34
CA SER A 42 8.80 4.95 -13.26
C SER A 42 8.58 4.20 -11.94
N ILE A 43 7.38 3.63 -11.74
CA ILE A 43 7.00 2.85 -10.55
C ILE A 43 7.05 1.34 -10.87
N HIS A 44 7.16 0.99 -12.16
CA HIS A 44 7.11 -0.41 -12.62
C HIS A 44 8.30 -1.21 -12.12
N ARG A 45 8.01 -2.45 -11.72
CA ARG A 45 9.00 -3.46 -11.32
C ARG A 45 9.67 -4.04 -12.57
N CYS A 46 10.46 -3.25 -13.28
CA CYS A 46 11.23 -3.72 -14.42
C CYS A 46 12.40 -4.60 -13.95
N ASN A 47 12.35 -5.91 -14.28
CA ASN A 47 13.46 -6.87 -14.36
C ASN A 47 14.63 -6.73 -13.35
N GLY A 48 14.33 -6.44 -12.08
CA GLY A 48 15.33 -6.40 -11.00
C GLY A 48 16.03 -5.05 -10.77
N GLU A 49 15.68 -3.99 -11.52
CA GLU A 49 16.30 -2.66 -11.37
C GLU A 49 15.29 -1.52 -11.09
N GLY A 50 13.99 -1.82 -11.03
CA GLY A 50 12.96 -0.87 -10.60
C GLY A 50 12.89 -0.70 -9.07
N LEU A 51 12.58 0.50 -8.59
CA LEU A 51 12.25 0.75 -7.19
C LEU A 51 10.97 -0.02 -6.82
N ASN A 52 11.02 -0.85 -5.77
CA ASN A 52 9.83 -1.48 -5.22
C ASN A 52 9.06 -0.46 -4.36
N ILE A 53 8.19 0.33 -5.00
CA ILE A 53 7.43 1.38 -4.32
C ILE A 53 6.02 0.84 -4.02
N PRO A 54 5.64 0.68 -2.73
CA PRO A 54 4.29 0.30 -2.36
C PRO A 54 3.25 1.30 -2.88
N VAL A 55 2.17 0.80 -3.49
CA VAL A 55 1.05 1.63 -3.96
C VAL A 55 -0.15 1.47 -3.03
N HIS A 56 -0.43 2.50 -2.24
CA HIS A 56 -1.63 2.57 -1.40
C HIS A 56 -2.75 3.31 -2.16
N ALA A 57 -3.82 2.58 -2.50
CA ALA A 57 -4.94 3.09 -3.28
C ALA A 57 -6.14 3.37 -2.37
N PHE A 58 -6.81 4.50 -2.59
CA PHE A 58 -7.99 4.91 -1.84
C PHE A 58 -9.16 5.08 -2.80
N GLY A 59 -10.17 4.22 -2.67
CA GLY A 59 -11.42 4.32 -3.43
C GLY A 59 -12.44 5.11 -2.64
N PHE A 60 -13.03 6.13 -3.25
CA PHE A 60 -14.08 6.95 -2.65
C PHE A 60 -15.36 6.82 -3.45
N GLY A 61 -16.51 6.79 -2.76
CA GLY A 61 -17.82 6.69 -3.42
C GLY A 61 -18.12 5.31 -4.00
N VAL A 62 -19.33 5.09 -4.50
CA VAL A 62 -19.77 3.78 -5.03
C VAL A 62 -19.32 3.51 -6.46
N ASP A 63 -18.75 4.52 -7.13
CA ASP A 63 -18.36 4.53 -8.54
C ASP A 63 -16.88 4.18 -8.78
N HIS A 64 -16.10 4.00 -7.72
CA HIS A 64 -14.73 3.51 -7.86
C HIS A 64 -14.69 2.02 -8.28
N ASP A 65 -13.71 1.63 -9.10
CA ASP A 65 -13.44 0.23 -9.43
C ASP A 65 -12.55 -0.41 -8.36
N ALA A 66 -13.18 -0.96 -7.32
CA ALA A 66 -12.49 -1.65 -6.23
C ALA A 66 -11.59 -2.80 -6.71
N THR A 67 -11.99 -3.50 -7.78
CA THR A 67 -11.23 -4.64 -8.31
C THR A 67 -9.92 -4.17 -8.94
N LEU A 68 -9.98 -3.09 -9.73
CA LEU A 68 -8.81 -2.44 -10.30
C LEU A 68 -7.88 -1.90 -9.22
N MET A 69 -8.41 -1.15 -8.27
CA MET A 69 -7.60 -0.52 -7.21
C MET A 69 -6.94 -1.56 -6.32
N HIS A 70 -7.66 -2.62 -5.95
CA HIS A 70 -7.10 -3.75 -5.22
C HIS A 70 -5.99 -4.44 -6.01
N SER A 71 -6.23 -4.75 -7.29
CA SER A 71 -5.24 -5.41 -8.16
C SER A 71 -3.96 -4.60 -8.27
N ILE A 72 -4.07 -3.28 -8.46
CA ILE A 72 -2.90 -2.39 -8.51
C ILE A 72 -2.15 -2.43 -7.18
N SER A 73 -2.83 -2.18 -6.06
CA SER A 73 -2.16 -2.17 -4.76
C SER A 73 -1.48 -3.49 -4.41
N GLU A 74 -2.14 -4.62 -4.69
CA GLU A 74 -1.60 -5.97 -4.44
C GLU A 74 -0.32 -6.23 -5.24
N ILE A 75 -0.30 -5.88 -6.52
CA ILE A 75 0.85 -6.06 -7.41
C ILE A 75 2.09 -5.33 -6.90
N PHE A 76 1.90 -4.14 -6.34
CA PHE A 76 2.98 -3.30 -5.82
C PHE A 76 3.23 -3.50 -4.32
N GLY A 77 2.56 -4.45 -3.65
CA GLY A 77 2.75 -4.71 -2.23
C GLY A 77 2.24 -3.59 -1.30
N GLY A 78 1.32 -2.76 -1.78
CA GLY A 78 0.61 -1.76 -0.99
C GLY A 78 -0.78 -2.22 -0.57
N THR A 79 -1.63 -1.27 -0.15
CA THR A 79 -3.00 -1.57 0.34
C THR A 79 -4.06 -0.83 -0.45
N PHE A 80 -5.21 -1.47 -0.62
CA PHE A 80 -6.43 -0.80 -1.08
C PHE A 80 -7.36 -0.52 0.12
N SER A 81 -7.83 0.72 0.24
CA SER A 81 -8.76 1.16 1.27
C SER A 81 -9.99 1.80 0.63
N PHE A 82 -11.17 1.28 0.97
CA PHE A 82 -12.42 1.92 0.62
C PHE A 82 -12.77 2.99 1.67
N ILE A 83 -13.12 4.18 1.20
CA ILE A 83 -13.53 5.31 2.02
C ILE A 83 -15.02 5.56 1.78
N GLU A 84 -15.82 5.30 2.81
CA GLU A 84 -17.29 5.41 2.74
C GLU A 84 -17.79 6.85 2.68
N ALA A 85 -17.08 7.80 3.31
CA ALA A 85 -17.56 9.16 3.50
C ALA A 85 -16.43 10.21 3.41
N GLU A 86 -16.77 11.41 2.91
CA GLU A 86 -15.78 12.43 2.57
C GLU A 86 -15.05 12.94 3.82
N GLU A 87 -15.77 13.03 4.93
CA GLU A 87 -15.27 13.48 6.22
C GLU A 87 -14.16 12.59 6.79
N VAL A 88 -14.08 11.32 6.40
CA VAL A 88 -13.05 10.39 6.85
C VAL A 88 -11.87 10.28 5.89
N ILE A 89 -11.88 11.00 4.76
CA ILE A 89 -10.77 10.96 3.79
C ILE A 89 -9.44 11.37 4.45
N GLN A 90 -9.43 12.50 5.16
CA GLN A 90 -8.23 12.98 5.83
C GLN A 90 -7.71 12.00 6.88
N ASP A 91 -8.62 11.36 7.60
CA ASP A 91 -8.31 10.37 8.62
C ASP A 91 -7.72 9.09 8.01
N ALA A 92 -8.28 8.62 6.89
CA ALA A 92 -7.76 7.47 6.16
C ALA A 92 -6.34 7.73 5.62
N PHE A 93 -6.08 8.92 5.06
CA PHE A 93 -4.75 9.31 4.64
C PHE A 93 -3.78 9.45 5.81
N ALA A 94 -4.20 10.12 6.89
CA ALA A 94 -3.38 10.30 8.09
C ALA A 94 -2.98 8.96 8.69
N GLN A 95 -3.93 8.03 8.80
CA GLN A 95 -3.66 6.68 9.29
C GLN A 95 -2.71 5.90 8.39
N CYS A 96 -2.84 6.02 7.07
CA CYS A 96 -1.93 5.35 6.15
C CYS A 96 -0.51 5.92 6.23
N ILE A 97 -0.37 7.24 6.28
CA ILE A 97 0.92 7.92 6.45
C ILE A 97 1.50 7.60 7.82
N GLY A 98 0.68 7.62 8.87
CA GLY A 98 1.04 7.22 10.22
C GLY A 98 1.59 5.81 10.28
N GLY A 99 0.92 4.87 9.62
CA GLY A 99 1.38 3.51 9.42
C GLY A 99 2.78 3.49 8.82
N LEU A 100 2.99 4.19 7.70
CA LEU A 100 4.29 4.27 7.01
C LEU A 100 5.39 4.93 7.86
N LEU A 101 5.08 6.03 8.56
CA LEU A 101 6.03 6.76 9.40
C LEU A 101 6.35 6.03 10.71
N SER A 102 5.46 5.16 11.17
CA SER A 102 5.66 4.34 12.37
C SER A 102 6.56 3.13 12.14
N VAL A 103 6.85 2.79 10.88
CA VAL A 103 7.66 1.61 10.55
C VAL A 103 9.10 1.80 11.02
N ALA A 104 9.50 1.03 12.04
CA ALA A 104 10.87 1.05 12.56
C ALA A 104 11.85 0.23 11.68
N VAL A 105 11.36 -0.81 10.99
CA VAL A 105 12.17 -1.65 10.12
C VAL A 105 11.32 -2.22 8.98
N GLN A 106 11.90 -2.29 7.78
CA GLN A 106 11.33 -2.97 6.62
C GLN A 106 12.30 -4.10 6.19
N ASP A 107 11.77 -5.15 5.55
CA ASP A 107 12.56 -6.28 5.05
C ASP A 107 13.46 -6.97 6.10
N LEU A 108 12.97 -7.09 7.34
CA LEU A 108 13.71 -7.78 8.40
C LEU A 108 13.84 -9.28 8.08
N HIS A 109 15.05 -9.70 7.74
CA HIS A 109 15.38 -11.10 7.54
C HIS A 109 15.75 -11.77 8.87
N VAL A 110 14.90 -12.68 9.36
CA VAL A 110 15.16 -13.48 10.56
C VAL A 110 15.70 -14.84 10.17
N GLU A 111 16.97 -15.10 10.47
CA GLU A 111 17.61 -16.40 10.27
C GLU A 111 17.69 -17.18 11.58
N VAL A 112 17.15 -18.40 11.60
CA VAL A 112 17.22 -19.30 12.77
C VAL A 112 18.11 -20.49 12.42
N ARG A 113 19.29 -20.58 13.03
CA ARG A 113 20.22 -21.70 12.85
C ARG A 113 20.16 -22.65 14.05
N CYS A 114 20.00 -23.94 13.77
CA CYS A 114 20.12 -24.99 14.77
C CYS A 114 21.46 -25.73 14.62
N THR A 115 22.22 -25.82 15.70
CA THR A 115 23.54 -26.48 15.71
C THR A 115 23.47 -27.98 16.01
N GLN A 116 22.28 -28.52 16.30
CA GLN A 116 22.08 -29.92 16.70
C GLN A 116 21.21 -30.68 15.70
N SER A 117 21.65 -31.87 15.32
CA SER A 117 21.02 -32.71 14.28
C SER A 117 19.64 -33.28 14.66
N ARG A 118 19.18 -33.12 15.92
CA ARG A 118 17.95 -33.72 16.46
C ARG A 118 16.84 -32.72 16.80
N LEU A 119 17.04 -31.43 16.56
CA LEU A 119 16.04 -30.39 16.86
C LEU A 119 15.17 -30.13 15.62
N GLN A 120 13.86 -30.09 15.82
CA GLN A 120 12.89 -29.73 14.78
C GLN A 120 12.38 -28.31 15.03
N LEU A 121 12.47 -27.46 14.01
CA LEU A 121 11.82 -26.15 13.99
C LEU A 121 10.42 -26.33 13.41
N SER A 122 9.40 -25.84 14.13
CA SER A 122 8.01 -25.81 13.66
C SER A 122 7.49 -24.37 13.74
N SER A 123 6.81 -23.89 12.70
CA SER A 123 6.10 -22.61 12.73
C SER A 123 4.62 -22.82 13.03
N SER A 124 4.06 -22.03 13.96
CA SER A 124 2.62 -21.95 14.19
C SER A 124 2.17 -20.50 14.09
N PHE A 125 1.23 -20.22 13.18
CA PHE A 125 0.58 -18.92 13.08
C PHE A 125 -0.81 -19.02 13.70
N ASN A 126 -1.04 -18.26 14.77
CA ASN A 126 -2.36 -18.19 15.39
C ASN A 126 -3.23 -17.27 14.53
N LYS A 127 -4.21 -17.83 13.81
CA LYS A 127 -5.18 -17.02 13.08
C LYS A 127 -6.14 -16.42 14.11
N PRO A 128 -6.28 -15.07 14.18
CA PRO A 128 -7.28 -14.47 15.06
C PRO A 128 -8.69 -14.97 14.67
N PRO A 129 -9.61 -15.09 15.66
CA PRO A 129 -10.95 -15.62 15.47
C PRO A 129 -11.78 -14.82 14.46
#